data_AF-A0A353PUX2-F1
#
_entry.id   AF-A0A353PUX2-F1
#
_cell.length_a   1.000
_cell.length_b   1.000
_cell.length_c   1.000
_cell.angle_alpha   90.00
_cell.angle_beta   90.00
_cell.angle_gamma   90.00
#
_symmetry.space_group_name_H-M   'P 1'
#
loop_
_entity.id
_entity.type
_entity.pdbx_description
1 polymer ?
#
loop_
_entity_poly.entity_id
_entity_poly.type
_entity_poly.pdbx_seq_one_letter_code
_entity_poly.pdbx_strand_id
1 'polypeptide(L)'
;MSELIQTKTFEVDPVKTKRLKAVIDALTAGENPEAVKKEFHDIIKTTDAVEVAAMEQSLIEDGLPVDELQKLCEVHADLFRAGLEKGSSIKQISGHPIHTYLAENKIARRKVKTLNRTRLFGSLE
;
A
#
# COMPACT_ATOMS: atom_id res chain seq x y z
N MET A 1 -16.75 32.16 13.52
CA MET A 1 -16.35 31.62 12.21
C MET A 1 -15.01 30.90 12.34
N SER A 2 -15.05 29.70 12.92
CA SER A 2 -14.04 28.65 12.70
C SER A 2 -14.85 27.38 12.66
N GLU A 3 -15.01 26.87 11.45
CA GLU A 3 -15.77 25.67 11.16
C GLU A 3 -15.28 24.52 12.03
N LEU A 4 -16.24 23.79 12.60
CA LEU A 4 -16.02 22.52 13.26
C LEU A 4 -15.12 21.66 12.38
N ILE A 5 -13.97 21.24 12.93
CA ILE A 5 -13.33 20.01 12.47
C ILE A 5 -14.39 18.93 12.69
N GLN A 6 -15.08 18.55 11.61
CA GLN A 6 -15.92 17.36 11.59
C GLN A 6 -14.99 16.16 11.80
N THR A 7 -14.69 15.83 13.05
CA THR A 7 -14.24 14.48 13.38
C THR A 7 -15.45 13.59 13.12
N LYS A 8 -15.61 13.15 11.88
CA LYS A 8 -16.49 12.03 11.54
C LYS A 8 -16.07 10.92 12.50
N THR A 9 -16.91 10.65 13.49
CA THR A 9 -16.73 9.54 14.42
C THR A 9 -16.90 8.29 13.55
N PHE A 10 -15.78 7.68 13.18
CA PHE A 10 -15.80 6.39 12.49
C PHE A 10 -16.17 5.35 13.54
N GLU A 11 -17.46 5.04 13.62
CA GLU A 11 -17.91 3.88 14.40
C GLU A 11 -17.35 2.62 13.74
N VAL A 12 -16.65 1.82 14.54
CA VAL A 12 -16.12 0.53 14.11
C VAL A 12 -17.29 -0.41 13.87
N ASP A 13 -17.50 -0.80 12.61
CA ASP A 13 -18.54 -1.77 12.26
C ASP A 13 -18.12 -3.17 12.77
N PRO A 14 -18.87 -3.77 13.71
CA PRO A 14 -18.51 -5.06 14.29
C PRO A 14 -18.60 -6.20 13.27
N VAL A 15 -19.45 -6.09 12.25
CA VAL A 15 -19.58 -7.10 11.19
C VAL A 15 -18.34 -7.07 10.30
N LYS A 16 -17.90 -5.88 9.90
CA LYS A 16 -16.66 -5.73 9.12
C LYS A 16 -15.45 -6.18 9.91
N THR A 17 -15.38 -5.85 11.19
CA THR A 17 -14.26 -6.21 12.08
C THR A 17 -14.15 -7.73 12.22
N LYS A 18 -15.28 -8.42 12.38
CA LYS A 18 -15.32 -9.88 12.41
C LYS A 18 -14.91 -10.52 11.08
N ARG A 19 -15.29 -9.93 9.95
CA ARG A 19 -14.85 -10.38 8.61
C ARG A 19 -13.34 -10.17 8.43
N LEU A 20 -12.82 -9.03 8.87
CA LEU A 20 -11.38 -8.73 8.84
C LEU A 20 -10.58 -9.75 9.65
N LYS A 21 -11.06 -10.09 10.86
CA LYS A 21 -10.47 -11.16 11.67
C LYS A 21 -10.44 -12.51 10.94
N ALA A 22 -11.56 -12.91 10.34
CA ALA A 22 -11.63 -14.17 9.60
C ALA A 22 -10.66 -14.23 8.41
N VAL A 23 -10.41 -13.09 7.74
CA VAL A 23 -9.40 -12.98 6.69
C VAL A 23 -7.99 -13.17 7.24
N ILE A 24 -7.69 -12.60 8.40
CA ILE A 24 -6.38 -12.74 9.07
C ILE A 24 -6.15 -14.19 9.51
N ASP A 25 -7.16 -14.81 10.10
CA ASP A 25 -7.11 -16.23 10.51
C ASP A 25 -6.84 -17.14 9.30
N ALA A 26 -7.54 -16.90 8.18
CA ALA A 26 -7.36 -17.65 6.93
C ALA A 26 -5.96 -17.47 6.32
N LEU A 27 -5.38 -16.27 6.40
CA LEU A 27 -3.99 -16.01 5.99
C LEU A 27 -3.00 -16.81 6.82
N THR A 28 -3.16 -16.79 8.13
CA THR A 28 -2.27 -17.50 9.06
C THR A 28 -2.40 -19.01 8.91
N ALA A 29 -3.60 -19.51 8.59
CA ALA A 29 -3.85 -20.91 8.28
C ALA A 29 -3.29 -21.38 6.92
N GLY A 30 -2.79 -20.46 6.09
CA GLY A 30 -2.24 -20.78 4.76
C GLY A 30 -3.32 -21.18 3.74
N GLU A 31 -4.54 -20.65 3.90
CA GLU A 31 -5.62 -20.87 2.94
C GLU A 31 -5.30 -20.25 1.56
N ASN A 32 -6.14 -20.54 0.57
CA ASN A 32 -5.94 -20.10 -0.81
C ASN A 32 -5.74 -18.57 -0.89
N PRO A 33 -4.55 -18.09 -1.31
CA PRO A 33 -4.21 -16.67 -1.33
C PRO A 33 -5.15 -15.82 -2.22
N GLU A 34 -5.71 -16.38 -3.29
CA GLU A 34 -6.62 -15.65 -4.17
C GLU A 34 -7.99 -15.38 -3.52
N ALA A 35 -8.51 -16.37 -2.80
CA ALA A 35 -9.81 -16.26 -2.12
C ALA A 35 -9.74 -15.23 -0.99
N VAL A 36 -8.66 -15.28 -0.20
CA VAL A 36 -8.38 -14.31 0.86
C VAL A 36 -8.22 -12.89 0.29
N LYS A 37 -7.43 -12.73 -0.78
CA LYS A 37 -7.23 -11.42 -1.43
C LYS A 37 -8.55 -10.81 -1.89
N LYS A 38 -9.46 -11.63 -2.42
CA LYS A 38 -10.78 -11.18 -2.86
C LYS A 38 -11.63 -10.70 -1.68
N GLU A 39 -11.74 -11.50 -0.62
CA GLU A 39 -12.53 -11.14 0.56
C GLU A 39 -11.97 -9.86 1.22
N PHE A 40 -10.65 -9.76 1.33
CA PHE A 40 -9.98 -8.57 1.83
C PHE A 40 -10.26 -7.33 0.96
N HIS A 41 -10.14 -7.46 -0.36
CA HIS A 41 -10.44 -6.38 -1.30
C HIS A 41 -11.89 -5.87 -1.16
N ASP A 42 -12.86 -6.76 -0.94
CA ASP A 42 -14.26 -6.40 -0.79
C ASP A 42 -14.53 -5.62 0.50
N ILE A 43 -13.80 -5.93 1.58
CA ILE A 43 -13.84 -5.15 2.84
C ILE A 43 -13.28 -3.74 2.62
N ILE A 44 -12.05 -3.62 2.11
CA ILE A 44 -11.37 -2.31 1.97
C ILE A 44 -12.04 -1.38 0.95
N LYS A 45 -12.70 -1.92 -0.08
CA LYS A 45 -13.37 -1.10 -1.12
C LYS A 45 -14.52 -0.26 -0.56
N THR A 46 -15.09 -0.67 0.57
CA THR A 46 -16.25 -0.02 1.20
C THR A 46 -15.93 0.58 2.57
N THR A 47 -14.63 0.69 2.89
CA THR A 47 -14.16 1.06 4.24
C THR A 47 -13.14 2.20 4.11
N ASP A 48 -13.34 3.26 4.87
CA ASP A 48 -12.43 4.41 4.90
C ASP A 48 -11.10 4.03 5.60
N ALA A 49 -9.98 4.66 5.23
CA ALA A 49 -8.67 4.33 5.82
C ALA A 49 -8.63 4.50 7.35
N VAL A 50 -9.36 5.49 7.88
CA VAL A 50 -9.47 5.73 9.33
C VAL A 50 -10.29 4.64 10.02
N GLU A 51 -11.34 4.15 9.36
CA GLU A 51 -12.16 3.03 9.85
C GLU A 51 -11.34 1.73 9.88
N VAL A 52 -10.54 1.46 8.84
CA VAL A 52 -9.62 0.31 8.81
C VAL A 52 -8.65 0.36 10.00
N ALA A 53 -7.98 1.50 10.22
CA ALA A 53 -7.06 1.65 11.34
C ALA A 53 -7.74 1.44 12.70
N ALA A 54 -8.99 1.88 12.87
CA ALA A 54 -9.76 1.66 14.08
C ALA A 54 -10.14 0.18 14.28
N MET A 55 -10.51 -0.52 13.19
CA MET A 55 -10.77 -1.97 13.22
C MET A 55 -9.51 -2.76 13.59
N GLU A 56 -8.36 -2.41 12.99
CA GLU A 56 -7.06 -3.01 13.29
C GLU A 56 -6.68 -2.85 14.77
N GLN A 57 -6.85 -1.63 15.30
CA GLN A 57 -6.61 -1.35 16.72
C GLN A 57 -7.53 -2.16 17.63
N SER A 58 -8.82 -2.26 17.31
CA SER A 58 -9.78 -3.07 18.06
C SER A 58 -9.38 -4.54 18.10
N LEU A 59 -8.87 -5.09 16.99
CA LEU A 59 -8.43 -6.49 16.93
C LEU A 59 -7.19 -6.74 17.81
N ILE A 60 -6.25 -5.79 17.86
CA ILE A 60 -5.09 -5.86 18.75
C ILE A 60 -5.54 -5.85 20.22
N GLU A 61 -6.48 -4.97 20.56
CA GLU A 61 -7.05 -4.88 21.92
C GLU A 61 -7.79 -6.16 22.32
N ASP A 62 -8.42 -6.84 21.36
CA ASP A 62 -9.06 -8.15 21.53
C ASP A 62 -8.06 -9.33 21.57
N GLY A 63 -6.75 -9.06 21.54
CA GLY A 63 -5.69 -10.04 21.72
C GLY A 63 -5.11 -10.63 20.44
N LEU A 64 -5.41 -10.07 19.27
CA LEU A 64 -4.75 -10.46 18.02
C LEU A 64 -3.26 -10.05 18.06
N PRO A 65 -2.32 -10.98 17.77
CA PRO A 65 -0.90 -10.64 17.68
C PRO A 65 -0.62 -9.64 16.55
N VAL A 66 0.22 -8.65 16.83
CA VAL A 66 0.58 -7.60 15.85
C VAL A 66 1.26 -8.17 14.61
N ASP A 67 2.03 -9.24 14.75
CA ASP A 67 2.71 -9.92 13.64
C ASP A 67 1.74 -10.63 12.69
N GLU A 68 0.62 -11.16 13.18
CA GLU A 68 -0.43 -11.74 12.33
C GLU A 68 -1.15 -10.65 11.54
N LEU A 69 -1.42 -9.52 12.19
CA LEU A 69 -2.02 -8.36 11.54
C LEU A 69 -1.12 -7.80 10.43
N GLN A 70 0.19 -7.70 10.67
CA GLN A 70 1.15 -7.18 9.69
C GLN A 70 1.22 -7.97 8.38
N LYS A 71 0.95 -9.29 8.41
CA LYS A 71 0.88 -10.11 7.19
C LYS A 71 -0.22 -9.63 6.25
N LEU A 72 -1.30 -9.06 6.79
CA LEU A 72 -2.38 -8.46 6.01
C LEU A 72 -1.95 -7.17 5.31
N CYS A 73 -1.13 -6.35 5.98
CA CYS A 73 -0.62 -5.10 5.41
C CYS A 73 0.20 -5.34 4.13
N GLU A 74 0.95 -6.44 4.07
CA GLU A 74 1.73 -6.82 2.90
C GLU A 74 0.83 -7.17 1.70
N VAL A 75 -0.24 -7.93 1.96
CA VAL A 75 -1.27 -8.25 0.95
C VAL A 75 -1.95 -6.98 0.43
N HIS A 76 -2.26 -6.02 1.31
CA HIS A 76 -2.86 -4.75 0.92
C HIS A 76 -1.94 -3.92 0.03
N ALA A 77 -0.65 -3.83 0.37
CA ALA A 77 0.33 -3.10 -0.42
C ALA A 77 0.47 -3.68 -1.84
N ASP A 78 0.46 -5.01 -1.96
CA ASP A 78 0.55 -5.70 -3.25
C ASP A 78 -0.69 -5.48 -4.12
N LEU A 79 -1.87 -5.48 -3.51
CA LEU A 79 -3.13 -5.17 -4.18
C LEU A 79 -3.14 -3.72 -4.70
N PHE A 80 -2.63 -2.78 -3.89
CA PHE A 80 -2.47 -1.39 -4.31
C PHE A 80 -1.50 -1.24 -5.47
N ARG A 81 -0.33 -1.91 -5.43
CA ARG A 81 0.63 -1.91 -6.53
C ARG A 81 0.02 -2.41 -7.83
N ALA A 82 -0.70 -3.54 -7.79
CA ALA A 82 -1.37 -4.10 -8.95
C ALA A 82 -2.44 -3.15 -9.54
N GLY A 83 -3.12 -2.36 -8.69
CA GLY A 83 -4.05 -1.32 -9.12
C GLY A 83 -3.35 -0.11 -9.75
N LEU A 84 -2.23 0.32 -9.19
CA LEU A 84 -1.45 1.47 -9.67
C LEU A 84 -0.71 1.19 -10.99
N GLU A 85 -0.24 -0.04 -11.20
CA GLU A 85 0.38 -0.45 -12.47
C GLU A 85 -0.58 -0.43 -13.66
N LYS A 86 -1.89 -0.55 -13.41
CA LYS A 86 -2.95 -0.35 -14.41
C LYS A 86 -3.28 1.12 -14.68
N GLY A 87 -2.74 2.04 -13.87
CA GLY A 87 -2.91 3.47 -14.07
C GLY A 87 -2.33 3.89 -15.42
N SER A 88 -3.12 4.65 -16.19
CA SER A 88 -2.67 5.19 -17.47
C SER A 88 -1.37 5.95 -17.27
N SER A 89 -0.33 5.59 -18.03
CA SER A 89 0.91 6.37 -18.08
C SER A 89 0.51 7.82 -18.32
N ILE A 90 0.83 8.73 -17.38
CA ILE A 90 0.60 10.16 -17.57
C ILE A 90 1.27 10.50 -18.90
N LYS A 91 0.46 10.75 -19.94
CA LYS A 91 0.97 11.21 -21.23
C LYS A 91 1.77 12.45 -20.90
N GLN A 92 3.07 12.41 -21.14
CA GLN A 92 4.00 13.47 -20.78
C GLN A 92 3.58 14.76 -21.50
N ILE A 93 2.78 15.58 -20.84
CA ILE A 93 2.37 16.88 -21.36
C ILE A 93 3.59 17.78 -21.27
N SER A 94 4.05 18.27 -22.42
CA SER A 94 5.13 19.26 -22.50
C SER A 94 4.75 20.50 -21.67
N GLY A 95 5.66 20.96 -20.81
CA GLY A 95 5.43 22.07 -19.88
C GLY A 95 4.96 21.67 -18.46
N HIS A 96 4.53 20.43 -18.24
CA HIS A 96 4.20 19.96 -16.89
C HIS A 96 5.48 19.61 -16.09
N PRO A 97 5.65 20.03 -14.82
CA PRO A 97 6.88 19.79 -14.05
C PRO A 97 7.33 18.32 -14.00
N ILE A 98 6.37 17.40 -13.92
CA ILE A 98 6.60 15.95 -13.97
C ILE A 98 7.40 15.53 -15.23
N HIS A 99 7.17 16.14 -16.39
CA HIS A 99 7.95 15.84 -17.60
C HIS A 99 9.44 16.16 -17.40
N THR A 100 9.75 17.36 -16.90
CA THR A 100 11.12 17.79 -16.63
C THR A 100 11.79 16.91 -15.59
N TYR A 101 11.11 16.61 -14.48
CA TYR A 101 11.64 15.73 -13.43
C TYR A 101 11.93 14.32 -13.95
N LEU A 102 11.07 13.76 -14.80
CA LEU A 102 11.31 12.45 -15.42
C LEU A 102 12.50 12.49 -16.37
N ALA A 103 12.66 13.55 -17.17
CA ALA A 103 13.80 13.74 -18.06
C ALA A 103 15.12 13.86 -17.28
N GLU A 104 15.13 14.65 -16.21
CA GLU A 104 16.28 14.83 -15.31
C GLU A 104 16.65 13.49 -14.64
N ASN A 105 15.67 12.77 -14.09
CA ASN A 105 15.86 11.46 -13.49
C ASN A 105 16.47 10.44 -14.46
N LYS A 106 16.06 10.46 -15.74
CA LYS A 106 16.63 9.61 -16.79
C LYS A 106 18.12 9.90 -17.01
N ILE A 107 18.51 11.18 -17.01
CA ILE A 107 19.90 11.60 -17.16
C ILE A 107 20.71 11.23 -15.91
N ALA A 108 20.18 11.48 -14.71
CA ALA A 108 20.84 11.13 -13.45
C ALA A 108 21.13 9.62 -13.36
N ARG A 109 20.15 8.77 -13.71
CA ARG A 109 20.32 7.31 -13.76
C ARG A 109 21.41 6.88 -14.74
N ARG A 110 21.54 7.53 -15.89
CA ARG A 110 22.63 7.26 -16.86
C ARG A 110 24.00 7.60 -16.26
N LYS A 111 24.13 8.77 -15.63
CA LYS A 111 25.38 9.18 -14.96
C LYS A 111 25.78 8.18 -13.87
N VAL A 112 24.84 7.76 -13.02
CA VAL A 112 25.08 6.75 -11.98
C VAL A 112 25.55 5.43 -12.59
N LYS A 113 24.91 4.96 -13.68
CA LYS A 113 25.34 3.75 -14.39
C LYS A 113 26.75 3.87 -14.94
N THR A 114 27.11 5.01 -15.54
CA THR A 114 28.46 5.25 -16.04
C THR A 114 29.47 5.24 -14.91
N LEU A 115 29.22 5.96 -13.81
CA LEU A 115 30.10 5.98 -12.64
C LEU A 115 30.29 4.60 -12.03
N ASN A 116 29.21 3.81 -11.91
CA ASN A 116 29.29 2.44 -11.41
C ASN A 116 30.11 1.53 -12.34
N ARG A 117 29.98 1.69 -13.66
CA ARG A 117 30.83 0.96 -14.62
C ARG A 117 32.29 1.38 -14.49
N THR A 118 32.59 2.66 -14.44
CA THR A 118 33.96 3.15 -14.26
C THR A 118 34.56 2.65 -12.94
N ARG A 119 33.79 2.63 -11.85
CA ARG A 119 34.24 2.06 -10.57
C ARG A 119 34.55 0.56 -10.68
N LEU A 120 33.72 -0.22 -11.39
CA LEU A 120 33.92 -1.66 -11.54
C LEU A 120 35.10 -2.02 -12.45
N PHE A 121 35.35 -1.24 -13.50
CA PHE A 121 36.43 -1.48 -14.46
C PHE A 121 37.74 -0.75 -14.14
N GLY A 122 37.69 0.36 -13.39
CA GLY A 122 38.86 1.15 -12.99
C GLY A 122 39.53 0.69 -11.69
N SER A 123 39.07 -0.42 -11.10
CA SER A 123 39.70 -1.03 -9.92
C SER A 123 40.58 -2.25 -10.27
N LEU A 124 40.83 -2.49 -11.57
CA LEU A 124 41.59 -3.62 -12.12
C LEU A 124 42.93 -3.22 -12.77
N GLU A 125 43.36 -1.96 -12.64
CA GLU A 125 44.73 -1.51 -12.95
C GLU A 125 45.50 -1.19 -11.66
#